data_AF-A0A8H5SZ50-F1
#
_entry.id   AF-A0A8H5SZ50-F1
#
_cell.length_a   1.000
_cell.length_b   1.000
_cell.length_c   1.000
_cell.angle_alpha   90.00
_cell.angle_beta   90.00
_cell.angle_gamma   90.00
#
_symmetry.space_group_name_H-M   'P 1'
#
loop_
_entity.id
_entity.type
_entity.pdbx_description
1 polymer ?
#
loop_
_entity_poly.entity_id
_entity_poly.type
_entity_poly.pdbx_seq_one_letter_code
_entity_poly.pdbx_strand_id
1 'polypeptide(L)'
;MAPLRPVTMETLPTEIVIQILDNLQAPALKQVRLASRFFNTILAKRTFEVLVSFLDPVVAQDTLMTIARDPERRRRRPSIWSPRCGVPQNLHIDESFLMALWAGLRGQSWAVEMGTNGVKLDIDNWQIGVGGRIRKEELREVMFRYALYLSYMSDCENEQDVPQAWVFSTFCSKA
;
A
#
# COMPACT_ATOMS: atom_id res chain seq x y z
N MET A 1 17.49 25.54 -39.56
CA MET A 1 17.24 25.62 -38.11
C MET A 1 16.60 24.31 -37.67
N ALA A 2 17.32 23.51 -36.88
CA ALA A 2 16.71 22.31 -36.29
C ALA A 2 15.70 22.76 -35.21
N PRO A 3 14.49 22.18 -35.15
CA PRO A 3 13.54 22.54 -34.11
C PRO A 3 14.11 22.18 -32.74
N LEU A 4 14.14 23.16 -31.83
CA LEU A 4 14.48 22.92 -30.43
C LEU A 4 13.48 21.91 -29.88
N ARG A 5 13.96 20.74 -29.42
CA ARG A 5 13.11 19.77 -28.75
C ARG A 5 12.47 20.45 -27.54
N PRO A 6 11.15 20.34 -27.35
CA PRO A 6 10.52 20.87 -26.15
C PRO A 6 11.14 20.19 -24.93
N VAL A 7 11.72 20.97 -24.03
CA VAL A 7 12.22 20.48 -22.74
C VAL A 7 11.00 20.24 -21.86
N THR A 8 10.50 19.01 -21.87
CA THR A 8 9.46 18.55 -20.93
C THR A 8 10.13 17.96 -19.70
N MET A 9 9.46 17.97 -18.55
CA MET A 9 9.99 17.36 -17.33
C MET A 9 10.25 15.84 -17.47
N GLU A 10 9.70 15.20 -18.50
CA GLU A 10 9.95 13.78 -18.84
C GLU A 10 11.34 13.55 -19.45
N THR A 11 12.04 14.62 -19.85
CA THR A 11 13.41 14.54 -20.37
C THR A 11 14.49 14.66 -19.28
N LEU A 12 14.09 14.95 -18.03
CA LEU A 12 15.00 14.98 -16.89
C LEU A 12 15.34 13.56 -16.41
N PRO A 13 16.57 13.32 -15.92
CA PRO A 13 16.91 12.09 -15.23
C PRO A 13 15.97 11.83 -14.04
N THR A 14 15.65 10.56 -13.78
CA THR A 14 14.66 10.18 -12.77
C THR A 14 15.12 10.60 -11.37
N GLU A 15 16.42 10.59 -11.12
CA GLU A 15 17.07 10.97 -9.87
C GLU A 15 16.82 12.45 -9.54
N ILE A 16 16.85 13.32 -10.57
CA ILE A 16 16.60 14.75 -10.40
C ILE A 16 15.13 14.99 -10.09
N VAL A 17 14.23 14.28 -10.77
CA VAL A 17 12.80 14.36 -10.48
C VAL A 17 12.49 13.87 -9.07
N ILE A 18 13.12 12.77 -8.64
CA ILE A 18 13.05 12.27 -7.26
C ILE A 18 13.45 13.36 -6.26
N GLN A 19 14.60 14.02 -6.47
CA GLN A 19 15.04 15.10 -5.59
C GLN A 19 14.07 16.29 -5.58
N ILE A 20 13.51 16.67 -6.72
CA ILE A 20 12.49 17.73 -6.78
C ILE A 20 11.28 17.34 -5.94
N LEU A 21 10.78 16.11 -6.10
CA LEU A 21 9.63 15.60 -5.38
C LEU A 21 9.88 15.51 -3.87
N ASP A 22 11.11 15.17 -3.44
CA ASP A 22 11.50 15.11 -2.02
C ASP A 22 11.49 16.47 -1.32
N ASN A 23 11.64 17.56 -2.08
CA ASN A 23 11.58 18.92 -1.54
C ASN A 23 10.16 19.50 -1.48
N LEU A 24 9.14 18.76 -1.95
CA LEU A 24 7.75 19.21 -1.91
C LEU A 24 7.07 18.87 -0.58
N GLN A 25 6.21 19.77 -0.13
CA GLN A 25 5.37 19.52 1.05
C GLN A 25 4.30 18.46 0.74
N ALA A 26 3.90 17.70 1.76
CA ALA A 26 2.92 16.61 1.64
C ALA A 26 1.59 16.98 0.92
N PRO A 27 1.01 18.20 1.09
CA PRO A 27 -0.20 18.58 0.36
C PRO A 27 0.01 18.71 -1.15
N ALA A 28 1.17 19.23 -1.57
CA ALA A 28 1.52 19.42 -2.98
C ALA A 28 1.73 18.09 -3.70
N LEU A 29 2.23 17.07 -3.00
CA LEU A 29 2.44 15.73 -3.59
C LEU A 29 1.15 15.14 -4.17
N LYS A 30 0.00 15.37 -3.53
CA LYS A 30 -1.30 14.90 -4.04
C LYS A 30 -1.65 15.53 -5.39
N GLN A 31 -1.42 16.83 -5.53
CA GLN A 31 -1.69 17.54 -6.78
C GLN A 31 -0.70 17.13 -7.89
N VAL A 32 0.58 16.96 -7.53
CA VAL A 32 1.63 16.56 -8.46
C VAL A 32 1.38 15.15 -9.04
N ARG A 33 0.81 14.23 -8.24
CA ARG A 33 0.37 12.92 -8.74
C ARG A 33 -0.68 13.02 -9.86
N LEU A 34 -1.54 14.03 -9.83
CA LEU A 34 -2.57 14.22 -10.85
C LEU A 34 -2.04 14.92 -12.10
N ALA A 35 -0.90 15.63 -12.00
CA ALA A 35 -0.33 16.41 -13.09
C ALA A 35 0.36 15.56 -14.16
N SER A 36 0.99 14.44 -13.79
CA SER A 36 1.70 13.58 -14.73
C SER A 36 1.67 12.11 -14.32
N ARG A 37 1.57 11.22 -15.31
CA ARG A 37 1.72 9.78 -15.13
C ARG A 37 3.10 9.44 -14.57
N PHE A 38 4.16 10.12 -15.01
CA PHE A 38 5.52 9.90 -14.55
C PHE A 38 5.72 10.27 -13.07
N PHE A 39 5.13 11.36 -12.61
CA PHE A 39 5.18 11.69 -11.18
C PHE A 39 4.32 10.74 -10.36
N ASN A 40 3.16 10.34 -10.88
CA ASN A 40 2.35 9.34 -10.19
C ASN A 40 3.09 8.01 -10.06
N THR A 41 3.89 7.58 -11.04
CA THR A 41 4.65 6.32 -10.90
C THR A 41 5.69 6.36 -9.80
N ILE A 42 6.44 7.45 -9.70
CA ILE A 42 7.44 7.63 -8.64
C ILE A 42 6.74 7.73 -7.27
N LEU A 43 5.70 8.55 -7.16
CA LEU A 43 5.01 8.81 -5.90
C LEU A 43 4.13 7.65 -5.44
N ALA A 44 3.57 6.84 -6.34
CA ALA A 44 2.79 5.67 -5.99
C ALA A 44 3.67 4.61 -5.29
N LYS A 45 4.87 4.34 -5.81
CA LYS A 45 5.82 3.42 -5.18
C LYS A 45 6.14 3.84 -3.74
N ARG A 46 6.41 5.12 -3.53
CA ARG A 46 6.69 5.70 -2.21
C ARG A 46 5.49 5.64 -1.28
N THR A 47 4.29 5.92 -1.80
CA THR A 47 3.04 5.90 -1.00
C THR A 47 2.78 4.52 -0.41
N PHE A 48 3.10 3.46 -1.16
CA PHE A 48 2.86 2.07 -0.76
C PHE A 48 4.15 1.34 -0.34
N GLU A 49 5.24 2.05 -0.08
CA GLU A 49 6.54 1.44 0.24
C GLU A 49 6.45 0.55 1.50
N VAL A 50 5.80 1.05 2.55
CA VAL A 50 5.57 0.27 3.78
C VAL A 50 4.67 -0.94 3.53
N LEU A 51 3.67 -0.82 2.67
CA LEU A 51 2.83 -1.96 2.30
C LEU A 51 3.64 -3.03 1.56
N VAL A 52 4.50 -2.62 0.64
CA VAL A 52 5.36 -3.52 -0.13
C VAL A 52 6.40 -4.19 0.77
N SER A 53 6.95 -3.49 1.77
CA SER A 53 7.91 -4.07 2.70
C SER A 53 7.32 -5.21 3.55
N PHE A 54 5.99 -5.25 3.70
CA PHE A 54 5.30 -6.33 4.41
C PHE A 54 5.24 -7.65 3.63
N LEU A 55 5.62 -7.66 2.34
CA LEU A 55 5.83 -8.89 1.56
C LEU A 55 6.96 -9.75 2.14
N ASP A 56 7.93 -9.13 2.83
CA ASP A 56 8.93 -9.86 3.60
C ASP A 56 8.36 -10.18 5.00
N PRO A 57 8.16 -11.47 5.33
CA PRO A 57 7.56 -11.87 6.59
C PRO A 57 8.42 -11.49 7.82
N VAL A 58 9.74 -11.39 7.66
CA VAL A 58 10.65 -10.98 8.74
C VAL A 58 10.49 -9.49 9.00
N VAL A 59 10.55 -8.68 7.95
CA VAL A 59 10.36 -7.21 8.04
C VAL A 59 8.99 -6.88 8.61
N ALA A 60 7.93 -7.56 8.16
CA ALA A 60 6.58 -7.37 8.68
C ALA A 60 6.51 -7.66 10.19
N GLN A 61 7.09 -8.77 10.63
CA GLN A 61 7.06 -9.17 12.04
C GLN A 61 7.86 -8.19 12.92
N ASP A 62 9.07 -7.83 12.49
CA ASP A 62 9.94 -6.91 13.24
C ASP A 62 9.34 -5.51 13.34
N THR A 63 8.71 -5.03 12.26
CA THR A 63 7.99 -3.75 12.25
C THR A 63 6.86 -3.76 13.27
N LEU A 64 6.01 -4.79 13.26
CA LEU A 64 4.91 -4.93 14.22
C LEU A 64 5.41 -5.04 15.66
N MET A 65 6.45 -5.84 15.90
CA MET A 65 7.03 -6.00 17.24
C MET A 65 7.63 -4.70 17.77
N THR A 66 8.27 -3.91 16.90
CA THR A 66 8.86 -2.62 17.25
C THR A 66 7.78 -1.62 17.65
N ILE A 67 6.74 -1.48 16.83
CA ILE A 67 5.64 -0.55 17.09
C ILE A 67 4.84 -0.96 18.33
N ALA A 68 4.60 -2.26 18.50
CA ALA A 68 3.93 -2.77 19.70
C ALA A 68 4.76 -2.63 20.98
N ARG A 69 6.06 -2.34 20.89
CA ARG A 69 6.93 -2.03 22.04
C ARG A 69 7.00 -0.55 22.37
N ASP A 70 6.51 0.32 21.48
CA ASP A 70 6.50 1.76 21.68
C ASP A 70 5.55 2.16 22.84
N PRO A 71 6.07 2.74 23.94
CA PRO A 71 5.28 3.09 25.10
C PRO A 71 4.26 4.19 24.84
N GLU A 72 4.54 5.13 23.93
CA GLU A 72 3.62 6.23 23.61
C GLU A 72 2.42 5.70 22.83
N ARG A 73 2.64 4.75 21.92
CA ARG A 73 1.56 4.11 21.15
C ARG A 73 0.72 3.17 22.00
N ARG A 74 1.32 2.45 22.94
CA ARG A 74 0.59 1.60 23.90
C ARG A 74 -0.45 2.37 24.72
N ARG A 75 -0.21 3.66 24.99
CA ARG A 75 -1.14 4.49 25.79
C ARG A 75 -2.41 4.87 25.04
N ARG A 76 -2.38 4.89 23.70
CA ARG A 76 -3.47 5.43 22.87
C ARG A 76 -4.55 4.42 22.45
N ARG A 77 -4.51 3.20 23.03
CA ARG A 77 -5.23 1.96 22.70
C ARG A 77 -4.41 1.07 21.76
N PRO A 78 -3.74 0.02 22.28
CA PRO A 78 -3.12 -0.96 21.41
C PRO A 78 -4.20 -1.70 20.63
N SER A 79 -3.86 -2.16 19.43
CA SER A 79 -4.67 -3.11 18.68
C SER A 79 -5.25 -4.22 19.58
N ILE A 80 -6.48 -4.65 19.29
CA ILE A 80 -7.14 -5.76 19.98
C ILE A 80 -6.32 -7.06 19.81
N TRP A 81 -5.46 -7.14 18.79
CA TRP A 81 -4.64 -8.31 18.49
C TRP A 81 -3.17 -8.12 18.82
N SER A 82 -2.56 -9.20 19.33
CA SER A 82 -1.11 -9.30 19.52
C SER A 82 -0.37 -9.35 18.18
N PRO A 83 0.85 -8.78 18.06
CA PRO A 83 1.71 -8.93 16.87
C PRO A 83 2.06 -10.38 16.51
N ARG A 84 1.83 -11.32 17.44
CA ARG A 84 2.09 -12.75 17.27
C ARG A 84 0.82 -13.55 17.00
N CYS A 85 -0.32 -12.90 16.77
CA CYS A 85 -1.56 -13.62 16.46
C CYS A 85 -1.43 -14.35 15.12
N GLY A 86 -2.10 -15.49 15.01
CA GLY A 86 -2.20 -16.24 13.77
C GLY A 86 -3.13 -15.55 12.77
N VAL A 87 -2.89 -15.78 11.48
CA VAL A 87 -3.73 -15.22 10.41
C VAL A 87 -5.00 -16.06 10.26
N PRO A 88 -6.19 -15.42 10.27
CA PRO A 88 -7.44 -16.15 10.10
C PRO A 88 -7.51 -16.90 8.75
N GLN A 89 -7.95 -18.15 8.78
CA GLN A 89 -7.89 -19.07 7.63
C GLN A 89 -8.75 -18.62 6.43
N ASN A 90 -9.87 -17.93 6.68
CA ASN A 90 -10.86 -17.56 5.66
C ASN A 90 -10.92 -16.05 5.38
N LEU A 91 -9.84 -15.32 5.63
CA LEU A 91 -9.82 -13.90 5.31
C LEU A 91 -9.86 -13.70 3.79
N HIS A 92 -10.88 -12.95 3.34
CA HIS A 92 -11.06 -12.54 1.95
C HIS A 92 -10.00 -11.50 1.59
N ILE A 93 -9.39 -11.62 0.42
CA ILE A 93 -8.41 -10.65 -0.06
C ILE A 93 -9.15 -9.67 -0.97
N ASP A 94 -9.23 -8.42 -0.54
CA ASP A 94 -9.96 -7.40 -1.26
C ASP A 94 -9.20 -6.90 -2.49
N GLU A 95 -9.96 -6.56 -3.54
CA GLU A 95 -9.42 -6.02 -4.78
C GLU A 95 -8.66 -4.71 -4.55
N SER A 96 -9.15 -3.85 -3.65
CA SER A 96 -8.49 -2.60 -3.29
C SER A 96 -7.08 -2.82 -2.73
N PHE A 97 -6.89 -3.88 -1.93
CA PHE A 97 -5.59 -4.29 -1.42
C PHE A 97 -4.67 -4.76 -2.56
N LEU A 98 -5.16 -5.59 -3.47
CA LEU A 98 -4.40 -6.05 -4.63
C LEU A 98 -3.98 -4.87 -5.53
N MET A 99 -4.86 -3.90 -5.73
CA MET A 99 -4.57 -2.68 -6.49
C MET A 99 -3.50 -1.82 -5.80
N ALA A 100 -3.56 -1.70 -4.48
CA ALA A 100 -2.54 -0.98 -3.70
C ALA A 100 -1.17 -1.65 -3.80
N LEU A 101 -1.09 -2.98 -3.66
CA LEU A 101 0.15 -3.72 -3.86
C LEU A 101 0.69 -3.59 -5.29
N TRP A 102 -0.19 -3.70 -6.29
CA TRP A 102 0.17 -3.52 -7.69
C TRP A 102 0.80 -2.14 -7.91
N ALA A 103 0.15 -1.08 -7.40
CA ALA A 103 0.66 0.28 -7.49
C ALA A 103 1.99 0.47 -6.74
N GLY A 104 2.19 -0.19 -5.60
CA GLY A 104 3.46 -0.16 -4.88
C GLY A 104 4.61 -0.84 -5.63
N LEU A 105 4.36 -1.96 -6.30
CA LEU A 105 5.37 -2.72 -7.03
C LEU A 105 5.67 -2.11 -8.41
N ARG A 106 4.64 -1.78 -9.19
CA ARG A 106 4.77 -1.25 -10.56
C ARG A 106 4.92 0.27 -10.61
N GLY A 107 4.35 0.99 -9.65
CA GLY A 107 4.14 2.44 -9.69
C GLY A 107 2.89 2.85 -10.48
N GLN A 108 2.29 1.95 -11.26
CA GLN A 108 1.10 2.24 -12.07
C GLN A 108 -0.13 1.62 -11.44
N SER A 109 -1.30 2.24 -11.61
CA SER A 109 -2.56 1.66 -11.13
C SER A 109 -3.09 0.67 -12.15
N TRP A 110 -3.46 -0.54 -11.70
CA TRP A 110 -4.14 -1.54 -12.53
C TRP A 110 -5.37 -0.96 -13.26
N ALA A 111 -6.12 -0.09 -12.60
CA ALA A 111 -7.31 0.52 -13.17
C ALA A 111 -7.02 1.36 -14.43
N VAL A 112 -5.82 1.93 -14.52
CA VAL A 112 -5.38 2.73 -15.68
C VAL A 112 -4.94 1.85 -16.84
N GLU A 113 -4.44 0.63 -16.57
CA GLU A 113 -3.95 -0.30 -17.60
C GLU A 113 -5.04 -1.21 -18.14
N MET A 114 -5.83 -1.82 -17.24
CA MET A 114 -6.75 -2.91 -17.58
C MET A 114 -8.17 -2.69 -17.05
N GLY A 115 -8.35 -1.83 -16.05
CA GLY A 115 -9.65 -1.57 -15.45
C GLY A 115 -10.66 -0.90 -16.40
N THR A 116 -10.20 -0.17 -17.41
CA THR A 116 -11.08 0.40 -18.45
C THR A 116 -11.80 -0.66 -19.27
N ASN A 117 -11.27 -1.89 -19.29
CA ASN A 117 -11.85 -3.02 -20.00
C ASN A 117 -12.85 -3.81 -19.13
N GLY A 118 -13.12 -3.34 -17.90
CA GLY A 118 -14.00 -4.02 -16.94
C GLY A 118 -13.39 -5.28 -16.31
N VAL A 119 -12.08 -5.51 -16.48
CA VAL A 119 -11.40 -6.68 -15.91
C VAL A 119 -11.11 -6.43 -14.44
N LYS A 120 -11.80 -7.18 -13.59
CA LYS A 120 -11.60 -7.19 -12.14
C LYS A 120 -10.19 -7.71 -11.80
N LEU A 121 -9.52 -7.10 -10.84
CA LEU A 121 -8.25 -7.61 -10.33
C LEU A 121 -8.51 -8.66 -9.24
N ASP A 122 -8.41 -9.92 -9.63
CA ASP A 122 -8.36 -11.05 -8.71
C ASP A 122 -6.90 -11.50 -8.44
N ILE A 123 -6.76 -12.50 -7.57
CA ILE A 123 -5.46 -13.02 -7.14
C ILE A 123 -4.69 -13.62 -8.31
N ASP A 124 -5.39 -14.31 -9.22
CA ASP A 124 -4.77 -15.00 -10.35
C ASP A 124 -4.17 -13.98 -11.33
N ASN A 125 -4.93 -12.94 -11.68
CA ASN A 125 -4.44 -11.84 -12.52
C ASN A 125 -3.30 -11.06 -11.85
N TRP A 126 -3.39 -10.85 -10.53
CA TRP A 126 -2.33 -10.20 -9.77
C TRP A 126 -1.03 -11.01 -9.77
N GLN A 127 -1.13 -12.34 -9.57
CA GLN A 127 0.02 -13.25 -9.62
C GLN A 127 0.67 -13.29 -11.00
N ILE A 128 -0.11 -13.34 -12.08
CA ILE A 128 0.40 -13.29 -13.45
C ILE A 128 1.20 -12.01 -13.70
N GLY A 129 0.72 -10.86 -13.20
CA GLY A 129 1.31 -9.57 -13.53
C GLY A 129 2.49 -9.13 -12.66
N VAL A 130 2.47 -9.40 -11.35
CA VAL A 130 3.49 -8.92 -10.39
C VAL A 130 3.87 -9.94 -9.31
N GLY A 131 3.04 -10.95 -9.10
CA GLY A 131 3.04 -11.77 -7.89
C GLY A 131 3.41 -13.24 -8.05
N GLY A 132 3.98 -13.66 -9.18
CA GLY A 132 4.02 -15.07 -9.58
C GLY A 132 4.73 -16.04 -8.61
N ARG A 133 5.49 -15.53 -7.63
CA ARG A 133 6.13 -16.32 -6.58
C ARG A 133 5.40 -16.30 -5.23
N ILE A 134 4.43 -15.40 -5.06
CA ILE A 134 3.74 -15.16 -3.80
C ILE A 134 2.46 -15.98 -3.77
N ARG A 135 2.33 -16.86 -2.77
CA ARG A 135 1.15 -17.71 -2.61
C ARG A 135 -0.04 -16.90 -2.11
N LYS A 136 -1.25 -17.42 -2.34
CA LYS A 136 -2.48 -16.80 -1.83
C LYS A 136 -2.48 -16.66 -0.31
N GLU A 137 -1.94 -17.66 0.37
CA GLU A 137 -1.79 -17.67 1.83
C GLU A 137 -0.85 -16.55 2.28
N GLU A 138 0.28 -16.37 1.59
CA GLU A 138 1.23 -15.30 1.89
C GLU A 138 0.61 -13.92 1.67
N LEU A 139 -0.14 -13.71 0.57
CA LEU A 139 -0.88 -12.47 0.33
C LEU A 139 -1.88 -12.17 1.45
N ARG A 140 -2.57 -13.21 1.96
CA ARG A 140 -3.49 -13.07 3.10
C ARG A 140 -2.74 -12.67 4.37
N GLU A 141 -1.57 -13.26 4.61
CA GLU A 141 -0.73 -12.90 5.75
C GLU A 141 -0.25 -11.45 5.66
N VAL A 142 0.20 -11.02 4.48
CA VAL A 142 0.62 -9.63 4.22
C VAL A 142 -0.52 -8.67 4.51
N MET A 143 -1.71 -8.95 3.96
CA MET A 143 -2.89 -8.11 4.15
C MET A 143 -3.26 -7.97 5.63
N PHE A 144 -3.29 -9.10 6.33
CA PHE A 144 -3.63 -9.13 7.75
C PHE A 144 -2.59 -8.40 8.61
N ARG A 145 -1.30 -8.65 8.39
CA ARG A 145 -0.22 -7.98 9.13
C ARG A 145 -0.19 -6.48 8.85
N TYR A 146 -0.45 -6.07 7.62
CA TYR A 146 -0.52 -4.65 7.27
C TYR A 146 -1.73 -3.97 7.91
N ALA A 147 -2.89 -4.62 7.93
CA ALA A 147 -4.05 -4.14 8.67
C ALA A 147 -3.75 -4.01 10.17
N LEU A 148 -3.03 -4.97 10.75
CA LEU A 148 -2.57 -4.90 12.12
C LEU A 148 -1.63 -3.71 12.34
N TYR A 149 -0.70 -3.47 11.41
CA TYR A 149 0.17 -2.28 11.43
C TYR A 149 -0.64 -0.98 11.45
N LEU A 150 -1.62 -0.85 10.55
CA LEU A 150 -2.50 0.32 10.52
C LEU A 150 -3.26 0.51 11.84
N SER A 151 -3.64 -0.58 12.52
CA SER A 151 -4.29 -0.50 13.83
C SER A 151 -3.40 0.03 14.94
N TYR A 152 -2.08 -0.19 14.86
CA TYR A 152 -1.12 0.39 15.79
C TYR A 152 -0.71 1.82 15.43
N MET A 153 -0.94 2.23 14.18
CA MET A 153 -0.60 3.56 13.67
C MET A 153 -1.76 4.56 13.74
N SER A 154 -2.98 4.08 13.89
CA SER A 154 -4.17 4.93 13.91
C SER A 154 -4.24 5.77 15.19
N ASP A 155 -4.47 7.06 15.02
CA ASP A 155 -4.84 7.99 16.09
C ASP A 155 -6.37 8.24 16.13
N CYS A 156 -7.17 7.44 15.42
CA CYS A 156 -8.62 7.61 15.36
C CYS A 156 -9.26 7.24 16.71
N GLU A 157 -10.12 8.12 17.24
CA GLU A 157 -10.81 7.89 18.52
C GLU A 157 -11.94 6.84 18.41
N ASN A 158 -12.52 6.69 17.22
CA ASN A 158 -13.63 5.75 16.94
C ASN A 158 -13.14 4.49 16.22
N GLU A 159 -13.55 3.32 16.72
CA GLU A 159 -13.25 2.00 16.12
C GLU A 159 -13.91 1.77 14.75
N GLN A 160 -14.85 2.61 14.34
CA GLN A 160 -15.50 2.52 13.02
C GLN A 160 -14.77 3.34 11.95
N ASP A 161 -13.94 4.29 12.37
CA ASP A 161 -13.21 5.21 11.48
C ASP A 161 -11.76 4.76 11.22
N VAL A 162 -11.37 3.58 11.74
CA VAL A 162 -10.01 3.07 11.61
C VAL A 162 -9.75 2.59 10.17
N PRO A 163 -8.61 2.95 9.55
CA PRO A 163 -8.29 2.62 8.16
C PRO A 163 -8.33 1.13 7.79
N GLN A 164 -8.30 0.25 8.78
CA GLN A 164 -8.29 -1.21 8.64
C GLN A 164 -9.61 -1.89 9.01
N ALA A 165 -10.67 -1.13 9.34
CA ALA A 165 -11.98 -1.66 9.71
C ALA A 165 -12.57 -2.61 8.64
N TRP A 166 -12.21 -2.41 7.36
CA TRP A 166 -12.59 -3.27 6.24
C TRP A 166 -12.08 -4.71 6.37
N VAL A 167 -10.90 -4.93 6.97
CA VAL A 167 -10.41 -6.31 7.24
C VAL A 167 -11.22 -6.95 8.35
N PHE A 168 -11.63 -6.18 9.36
CA PHE A 168 -12.21 -6.71 10.58
C PHE A 168 -13.73 -6.89 10.53
N SER A 169 -14.44 -6.09 9.73
CA SER A 169 -15.87 -6.29 9.48
C SER A 169 -16.16 -7.65 8.83
N THR A 170 -15.23 -8.18 8.04
CA THR A 170 -15.35 -9.52 7.43
C THR A 170 -15.33 -10.67 8.46
N PHE A 171 -14.76 -10.45 9.65
CA PHE A 171 -14.79 -11.43 10.74
C PHE A 171 -16.06 -11.36 11.58
N CYS A 172 -16.66 -10.16 11.70
CA CYS A 172 -17.85 -9.94 12.53
C CYS A 172 -19.18 -10.06 11.78
N SER A 173 -19.19 -10.10 10.44
CA SER A 173 -20.43 -10.21 9.64
C SER A 173 -21.03 -11.63 9.59
N LYS A 174 -20.69 -12.51 10.53
CA LYS A 174 -21.28 -13.84 10.73
C LYS A 174 -21.51 -14.14 12.21
N ALA A 175 -22.24 -13.25 12.88
CA ALA A 175 -22.95 -13.57 14.12
C ALA A 175 -24.45 -13.46 13.86
#